data_AF-X1L1B5-F1
#
_entry.id   AF-X1L1B5-F1
#
_cell.length_a   1.000
_cell.length_b   1.000
_cell.length_c   1.000
_cell.angle_alpha   90.00
_cell.angle_beta   90.00
_cell.angle_gamma   90.00
#
_symmetry.space_group_name_H-M   'P 1'
#
loop_
_entity.id
_entity.type
_entity.pdbx_description
1 polymer ?
#
loop_
_entity_poly.entity_id
_entity_poly.type
_entity_poly.pdbx_seq_one_letter_code
_entity_poly.pdbx_strand_id
1 'polypeptide(L)'
;KQDETETNCEELTYNWKTKKIILLRLEGELTGESIKGKVYYQGEKMENFPETVEIAGGSFTTCELEEPHYHIVAKEMIIYPKDKIIARNVSWYEGKIKIITLPYFLIFLDRKTQL
;
A
#
# COMPACT_ATOMS: atom_id res chain seq x y z
N LYS A 1 4.37 -17.03 -10.78
CA LYS A 1 5.05 -17.37 -9.52
C LYS A 1 4.39 -16.53 -8.45
N GLN A 2 4.07 -17.09 -7.29
CA GLN A 2 3.49 -16.29 -6.22
C GLN A 2 4.61 -15.39 -5.71
N ASP A 3 4.53 -14.09 -6.00
CA ASP A 3 5.47 -13.10 -5.46
C ASP A 3 5.37 -13.19 -3.94
N GLU A 4 6.41 -13.74 -3.29
CA GLU A 4 6.51 -13.77 -1.83
C GLU A 4 6.56 -12.33 -1.35
N THR A 5 5.44 -11.85 -0.81
CA THR A 5 5.33 -10.52 -0.23
C THR A 5 5.45 -10.69 1.28
N GLU A 6 6.50 -10.13 1.87
CA GLU A 6 6.71 -10.14 3.32
C GLU A 6 6.22 -8.81 3.90
N THR A 7 5.39 -8.89 4.94
CA THR A 7 4.90 -7.73 5.69
C THR A 7 5.33 -7.89 7.15
N ASN A 8 6.12 -6.95 7.63
CA ASN A 8 6.48 -6.83 9.04
C ASN A 8 5.48 -5.89 9.73
N CYS A 9 5.24 -6.12 11.02
CA CYS A 9 4.41 -5.24 11.84
C CYS A 9 4.81 -5.35 13.31
N GLU A 10 4.53 -4.32 14.09
CA GLU A 10 4.78 -4.35 15.53
C GLU A 10 3.71 -5.14 16.30
N GLU A 11 2.45 -5.08 15.87
CA GLU A 11 1.35 -5.80 16.52
C GLU A 11 0.45 -6.50 15.49
N LEU A 12 0.18 -7.78 15.72
CA LEU A 12 -0.76 -8.60 14.96
C LEU A 12 -1.88 -9.09 15.89
N THR A 13 -3.12 -8.75 15.55
CA THR A 13 -4.31 -9.39 16.12
C THR A 13 -4.96 -10.29 15.09
N TYR A 14 -5.16 -11.55 15.44
CA TYR A 14 -5.88 -12.52 14.61
C TYR A 14 -7.06 -13.14 15.33
N ASN A 15 -8.25 -13.03 14.74
CA ASN A 15 -9.45 -13.70 15.23
C ASN A 15 -9.67 -15.01 14.46
N TRP A 16 -9.47 -16.15 15.14
CA TRP A 16 -9.61 -17.49 14.56
C TRP A 16 -11.00 -17.80 14.00
N LYS A 17 -12.06 -17.26 14.61
CA LYS A 17 -13.45 -17.50 14.25
C LYS A 17 -13.86 -16.70 13.01
N THR A 18 -13.52 -15.41 12.98
CA THR A 18 -13.91 -14.50 11.89
C THR A 18 -12.87 -14.37 10.80
N LYS A 19 -11.66 -14.92 11.01
CA LYS A 19 -10.49 -14.74 10.13
C LYS A 19 -10.08 -13.28 9.96
N LYS A 20 -10.47 -12.42 10.92
CA LYS A 20 -10.07 -11.00 10.95
C LYS A 20 -8.60 -10.90 11.35
N ILE A 21 -7.86 -10.09 10.61
CA ILE A 21 -6.47 -9.70 10.76
C ILE A 21 -6.47 -8.19 10.97
N ILE A 22 -5.74 -7.74 11.99
CA ILE A 22 -5.41 -6.34 12.21
C ILE A 22 -3.90 -6.28 12.41
N LEU A 23 -3.21 -5.50 11.57
CA LEU A 23 -1.79 -5.17 11.75
C LEU A 23 -1.68 -3.72 12.18
N LEU A 24 -0.77 -3.41 13.09
CA LEU A 24 -0.40 -2.04 13.45
C LEU A 24 1.07 -1.79 13.15
N ARG A 25 1.36 -0.59 12.65
CA ARG A 25 2.73 -0.12 12.33
C ARG A 25 3.43 -1.14 11.44
N LEU A 26 2.85 -1.32 10.25
CA LEU A 26 3.29 -2.29 9.26
C LEU A 26 4.23 -1.66 8.24
N GLU A 27 5.17 -2.44 7.77
CA GLU A 27 6.06 -2.11 6.66
C GLU A 27 6.34 -3.34 5.82
N GLY A 28 6.73 -3.15 4.56
CA GLY A 28 7.12 -4.28 3.74
C GLY A 28 7.58 -3.88 2.35
N GLU A 29 7.91 -4.91 1.59
CA GLU A 29 8.39 -4.80 0.23
C GLU A 29 7.48 -5.62 -0.68
N LEU A 30 7.18 -5.08 -1.85
CA LEU A 30 6.41 -5.78 -2.87
C LEU A 30 7.11 -5.69 -4.22
N THR A 31 7.10 -6.81 -4.94
CA THR A 31 7.50 -6.90 -6.35
C THR A 31 6.30 -7.27 -7.19
N GLY A 32 6.36 -6.99 -8.49
CA GLY A 32 5.32 -7.43 -9.40
C GLY A 32 5.76 -7.30 -10.84
N GLU A 33 5.12 -8.05 -11.73
CA GLU A 33 5.48 -8.05 -13.16
C GLU A 33 5.37 -6.66 -13.83
N SER A 34 4.55 -5.76 -13.26
CA SER A 34 4.37 -4.37 -13.73
C SER A 34 5.20 -3.34 -12.95
N ILE A 35 6.01 -3.78 -11.99
CA ILE A 35 6.84 -2.92 -11.14
C ILE A 35 8.29 -3.14 -11.54
N LYS A 36 8.97 -2.08 -11.99
CA LYS A 36 10.42 -2.12 -12.15
C LYS A 36 11.07 -2.04 -10.77
N GLY A 37 11.53 -3.18 -10.26
CA GLY A 37 12.20 -3.27 -8.96
C GLY A 37 11.24 -3.57 -7.81
N LYS A 38 11.54 -3.02 -6.64
CA LYS A 38 10.75 -3.17 -5.41
C LYS A 38 9.96 -1.90 -5.12
N VAL A 39 8.78 -2.07 -4.53
CA VAL A 39 8.04 -0.99 -3.87
C VAL A 39 8.10 -1.21 -2.38
N TYR A 40 8.53 -0.19 -1.66
CA TYR A 40 8.57 -0.14 -0.21
C TYR A 40 7.32 0.57 0.27
N TYR A 41 6.65 0.03 1.27
CA TYR A 41 5.45 0.64 1.84
C TYR A 41 5.47 0.56 3.36
N GLN A 42 4.79 1.52 3.97
CA GLN A 42 4.48 1.54 5.40
C GLN A 42 3.02 1.95 5.63
N GLY A 43 2.46 1.52 6.75
CA GLY A 43 1.08 1.79 7.15
C GLY A 43 0.91 1.86 8.67
N GLU A 44 0.03 2.72 9.17
CA GLU A 44 -0.29 2.81 10.60
C GLU A 44 -1.15 1.63 11.05
N LYS A 45 -2.14 1.25 10.23
CA LYS A 45 -3.05 0.15 10.50
C LYS A 45 -3.51 -0.51 9.22
N MET A 46 -3.51 -1.85 9.19
CA MET A 46 -4.15 -2.64 8.15
C MET A 46 -5.26 -3.50 8.74
N GLU A 47 -6.37 -3.59 8.03
CA GLU A 47 -7.48 -4.47 8.35
C GLU A 47 -7.97 -5.22 7.11
N ASN A 48 -8.26 -6.52 7.24
CA ASN A 48 -8.97 -7.25 6.19
C ASN A 48 -10.49 -7.21 6.39
N PHE A 49 -11.20 -7.23 5.28
CA PHE A 49 -12.65 -7.37 5.15
C PHE A 49 -12.95 -8.46 4.12
N PRO A 50 -14.22 -8.89 3.97
CA PRO A 50 -14.56 -9.97 3.03
C PRO A 50 -14.10 -9.73 1.59
N GLU A 51 -14.13 -8.48 1.13
CA GLU A 51 -13.80 -8.11 -0.27
C GLU A 51 -12.59 -7.18 -0.38
N THR A 52 -12.19 -6.54 0.72
CA THR A 52 -11.18 -5.48 0.71
C THR A 52 -10.12 -5.69 1.78
N VAL A 53 -8.97 -5.07 1.57
CA VAL A 53 -8.01 -4.76 2.62
C VAL A 53 -7.91 -3.25 2.71
N GLU A 54 -8.06 -2.71 3.91
CA GLU A 54 -7.99 -1.27 4.16
C GLU A 54 -6.74 -0.96 4.96
N ILE A 55 -6.03 0.09 4.53
CA ILE A 55 -4.82 0.58 5.19
C ILE A 55 -5.06 2.06 5.53
N ALA A 56 -4.98 2.38 6.81
CA ALA A 56 -5.01 3.76 7.30
C ALA A 56 -3.58 4.28 7.45
N GLY A 57 -3.37 5.52 6.99
CA GLY A 57 -2.12 6.27 7.10
C GLY A 57 -0.94 5.51 6.53
N GLY A 58 -0.52 5.77 5.30
CA GLY A 58 0.58 5.03 4.71
C GLY A 58 1.37 5.82 3.69
N SER A 59 2.56 5.34 3.39
CA SER A 59 3.37 5.87 2.30
C SER A 59 4.04 4.77 1.52
N PHE A 60 4.34 5.03 0.26
CA PHE A 60 5.09 4.12 -0.59
C PHE A 60 6.07 4.84 -1.52
N THR A 61 7.12 4.11 -1.92
CA THR A 61 8.15 4.57 -2.86
C THR A 61 8.76 3.38 -3.61
N THR A 62 9.38 3.62 -4.78
CA THR A 62 10.25 2.62 -5.44
C THR A 62 11.74 2.85 -5.16
N CYS A 63 12.07 3.87 -4.37
CA CYS A 63 13.44 4.20 -4.02
C CYS A 63 13.86 3.42 -2.77
N GLU A 64 14.93 2.64 -2.85
CA GLU A 64 15.42 1.80 -1.74
C GLU A 64 16.20 2.57 -0.65
N LEU A 65 16.31 3.91 -0.77
CA LEU A 65 17.06 4.74 0.17
C LEU A 65 16.24 4.99 1.46
N GLU A 66 16.94 5.04 2.61
CA GLU A 66 16.34 5.39 3.91
C GLU A 66 15.61 6.74 3.88
N GLU A 67 16.20 7.73 3.19
CA GLU A 67 15.51 8.95 2.78
C GLU A 67 15.21 8.89 1.27
N PRO A 68 13.99 8.49 0.86
CA PRO A 68 13.68 8.34 -0.55
C PRO A 68 13.58 9.71 -1.24
N HIS A 69 14.12 9.81 -2.45
CA HIS A 69 14.04 11.02 -3.25
C HIS A 69 12.60 11.44 -3.56
N TYR A 70 11.67 10.48 -3.58
CA TYR A 70 10.26 10.75 -3.69
C TYR A 70 9.46 9.73 -2.89
N HIS A 71 8.30 10.14 -2.39
CA HIS A 71 7.37 9.23 -1.74
C HIS A 71 5.94 9.74 -1.92
N ILE A 72 5.00 8.80 -1.92
CA ILE A 72 3.58 9.10 -1.99
C ILE A 72 2.97 8.77 -0.63
N VAL A 73 2.25 9.71 -0.04
CA VAL A 73 1.51 9.52 1.22
C VAL A 73 0.03 9.46 0.92
N ALA A 74 -0.68 8.51 1.50
CA ALA A 74 -2.14 8.42 1.44
C ALA A 74 -2.71 8.32 2.86
N LYS A 75 -3.83 9.00 3.11
CA LYS A 75 -4.52 8.88 4.41
C LYS A 75 -5.26 7.57 4.55
N GLU A 76 -5.77 7.05 3.45
CA GLU A 76 -6.56 5.82 3.40
C GLU A 76 -6.31 5.13 2.07
N MET A 77 -6.11 3.82 2.10
CA MET A 77 -6.03 2.98 0.91
C MET A 77 -6.99 1.81 1.05
N ILE A 78 -7.81 1.59 0.03
CA ILE A 78 -8.72 0.46 -0.07
C ILE A 78 -8.25 -0.41 -1.22
N ILE A 79 -7.85 -1.63 -0.92
CA ILE A 79 -7.36 -2.62 -1.89
C ILE A 79 -8.48 -3.62 -2.13
N TYR A 80 -8.92 -3.71 -3.39
CA TYR A 80 -9.73 -4.81 -3.90
C TYR A 80 -8.77 -5.82 -4.54
N PRO A 81 -8.48 -6.95 -3.89
CA PRO A 81 -7.49 -7.89 -4.39
C PRO A 81 -7.79 -8.32 -5.83
N LYS A 82 -6.80 -8.25 -6.71
CA LYS A 82 -6.89 -8.58 -8.15
C LYS A 82 -7.78 -7.66 -9.01
N ASP A 83 -8.37 -6.59 -8.46
CA ASP A 83 -9.17 -5.61 -9.21
C ASP A 83 -8.46 -4.25 -9.23
N LYS A 84 -8.43 -3.54 -8.11
CA LYS A 84 -7.94 -2.15 -8.04
C LYS A 84 -7.55 -1.71 -6.63
N ILE A 85 -6.80 -0.62 -6.56
CA ILE A 85 -6.45 0.11 -5.33
C ILE A 85 -7.03 1.52 -5.44
N ILE A 86 -7.74 1.94 -4.39
CA ILE A 86 -8.26 3.30 -4.24
C ILE A 86 -7.51 3.97 -3.08
N ALA A 87 -6.64 4.93 -3.39
CA ALA A 87 -5.96 5.74 -2.40
C ALA A 87 -6.65 7.10 -2.27
N ARG A 88 -6.82 7.59 -1.03
CA ARG A 88 -7.54 8.83 -0.72
C ARG A 88 -6.64 9.83 -0.02
N ASN A 89 -6.84 11.10 -0.33
CA ASN A 89 -6.01 12.22 0.14
C ASN A 89 -4.52 11.96 -0.11
N VAL A 90 -4.21 11.67 -1.37
CA VAL A 90 -2.87 11.28 -1.81
C VAL A 90 -2.01 12.52 -2.00
N SER A 91 -0.82 12.54 -1.44
CA SER A 91 0.16 13.60 -1.62
C SER A 91 1.47 13.04 -2.17
N TRP A 92 1.95 13.61 -3.27
CA TRP A 92 3.27 13.30 -3.82
C TRP A 92 4.31 14.24 -3.24
N TYR A 93 5.42 13.70 -2.79
CA TYR A 93 6.57 14.45 -2.30
C TYR A 93 7.82 14.14 -3.12
N GLU A 94 8.60 15.17 -3.41
CA GLU A 94 9.99 15.07 -3.85
C GLU A 94 10.87 15.53 -2.67
N GLY A 95 11.54 14.59 -2.03
CA GLY A 95 12.16 14.76 -0.73
C GLY A 95 11.14 15.26 0.30
N LYS A 96 11.33 16.49 0.80
CA LYS A 96 10.44 17.14 1.77
C LYS A 96 9.39 18.06 1.12
N ILE A 97 9.46 18.27 -0.19
CA ILE A 97 8.60 19.21 -0.90
C ILE A 97 7.36 18.48 -1.42
N LYS A 98 6.18 18.90 -0.96
CA LYS A 98 4.91 18.42 -1.49
C LYS A 98 4.64 19.05 -2.86
N ILE A 99 4.54 18.23 -3.89
CA ILE A 99 4.31 18.69 -5.27
C ILE A 99 2.81 18.82 -5.56
N ILE A 100 2.03 17.82 -5.19
CA ILE A 100 0.59 17.79 -5.46
C ILE A 100 -0.16 17.02 -4.38
N THR A 101 -1.41 17.41 -4.15
CA THR A 101 -2.40 16.64 -3.40
C THR A 101 -3.61 16.35 -4.28
N LEU A 102 -4.00 15.08 -4.34
CA LEU A 102 -5.18 14.61 -5.05
C LEU A 102 -6.18 14.03 -4.05
N PRO A 103 -7.49 14.25 -4.25
CA PRO A 103 -8.50 13.68 -3.36
C PRO A 103 -8.55 12.15 -3.48
N TYR A 104 -8.32 11.61 -4.69
CA TYR A 104 -8.31 10.18 -4.98
C TYR A 104 -7.24 9.84 -6.03
N PHE A 105 -6.63 8.66 -5.90
CA PHE A 105 -5.77 8.04 -6.91
C PHE A 105 -6.19 6.58 -7.09
N LEU A 106 -6.39 6.15 -8.33
CA LEU A 106 -6.92 4.84 -8.68
C LEU A 106 -5.88 4.05 -9.47
N ILE A 107 -5.60 2.83 -9.05
CA ILE A 107 -4.66 1.91 -9.71
C ILE A 107 -5.41 0.61 -10.01
N PHE A 108 -5.55 0.23 -11.28
CA PHE A 108 -6.07 -1.08 -11.64
C PHE A 108 -4.97 -2.13 -11.59
N LEU A 109 -5.27 -3.30 -11.04
CA LEU A 109 -4.34 -4.43 -10.88
C LEU A 109 -4.48 -5.48 -11.99
N ASP A 110 -5.63 -5.52 -12.68
CA ASP A 110 -5.80 -6.34 -13.88
C ASP A 110 -5.13 -5.67 -15.09
N ARG A 111 -4.32 -6.43 -15.84
CA ARG A 111 -3.67 -5.97 -17.07
C ARG A 111 -4.66 -5.62 -18.18
N LYS A 112 -5.88 -6.18 -18.18
CA LYS A 112 -6.87 -5.91 -19.23
C LYS A 112 -7.40 -4.47 -19.22
N THR A 113 -7.42 -3.82 -18.07
CA THR A 113 -7.96 -2.46 -17.90
C THR A 113 -6.88 -1.37 -18.00
N GLN A 114 -5.62 -1.74 -18.23
CA GLN A 114 -4.50 -0.82 -18.42
C GLN A 114 -4.19 -0.50 -19.91
N LEU A 115 -5.08 -0.88 -20.84
CA LEU A 115 -4.99 -0.62 -22.28
C LEU A 115 -6.08 0.35 -22.75
#